data_AF-A0A0X8XXN1-F1
#
_entry.id   AF-A0A0X8XXN1-F1
#
_cell.length_a   1.000
_cell.length_b   1.000
_cell.length_c   1.000
_cell.angle_alpha   90.00
_cell.angle_beta   90.00
_cell.angle_gamma   90.00
#
_symmetry.space_group_name_H-M   'P 1'
#
loop_
_entity.id
_entity.type
_entity.pdbx_description
1 polymer ?
#
loop_
_entity_poly.entity_id
_entity_poly.type
_entity_poly.pdbx_seq_one_letter_code
_entity_poly.pdbx_strand_id
1 'polypeptide(L)'
;MKKLLFIICCCLSTFLYSQSAELNQSQINYINSLRELDKDAAKKFSDSIANTSKTKYKFLQVRNTLLKSHYILRYIPAETEGKEKYIDRSCEQCIDVIFVKYVKGANPSLEIKGEEFYFFDKIEAKFLDLFPIWKLVFKPAADAIKLTEGHNYDSDRIIKINDTEYTFKNYNSDSPIWELKSW
;
A
#
# COMPACT_ATOMS: atom_id res chain seq x y z
N MET A 1 32.78 42.62 32.65
CA MET A 1 32.31 42.03 31.38
C MET A 1 31.82 40.60 31.62
N LYS A 2 30.57 40.42 32.06
CA LYS A 2 29.96 39.11 32.35
C LYS A 2 28.45 39.18 32.11
N LYS A 3 28.00 39.47 30.89
CA LYS A 3 26.58 39.46 30.51
C LYS A 3 26.37 39.13 29.02
N LEU A 4 27.14 38.20 28.46
CA LEU A 4 27.04 37.89 27.03
C LEU A 4 27.21 36.39 26.73
N LEU A 5 26.55 35.52 27.51
CA LEU A 5 26.66 34.07 27.34
C LEU A 5 25.34 33.31 27.56
N PHE A 6 24.19 33.97 27.39
CA PHE A 6 22.87 33.36 27.65
C PHE A 6 21.85 33.49 26.51
N ILE A 7 22.28 33.73 25.27
CA ILE A 7 21.35 33.87 24.12
C ILE A 7 21.59 32.81 23.02
N ILE A 8 22.69 32.05 23.07
CA ILE A 8 23.02 31.09 22.00
C ILE A 8 22.38 29.70 22.21
N CYS A 9 21.87 29.39 23.42
CA CYS A 9 21.37 28.04 23.74
C CYS A 9 19.87 27.82 23.45
N CYS A 10 19.10 28.84 23.04
CA CYS A 10 17.66 28.71 22.78
C CYS A 10 17.27 28.54 21.30
N CYS A 11 18.22 28.61 20.36
CA CYS A 11 17.93 28.47 18.92
C CYS A 11 18.19 27.07 18.36
N LEU A 12 18.65 26.11 19.18
CA LEU A 12 18.97 24.74 18.75
C LEU A 12 17.92 23.69 19.15
N SER A 13 16.81 24.07 19.77
CA SER A 13 15.73 23.14 20.15
C SER A 13 14.51 23.16 19.23
N THR A 14 14.45 24.05 18.22
CA THR A 14 13.28 24.15 17.32
C THR A 14 13.39 23.31 16.05
N PHE A 15 14.50 22.62 15.79
CA PHE A 15 14.65 21.78 14.59
C PHE A 15 14.27 20.30 14.76
N LEU A 16 13.77 19.88 15.94
CA LEU A 16 13.41 18.48 16.19
C LEU A 16 11.92 18.15 16.04
N TYR A 17 11.05 19.10 15.67
CA TYR A 17 9.63 18.84 15.45
C TYR A 17 9.13 19.47 14.15
N SER A 18 9.64 18.97 13.03
CA SER A 18 9.02 19.13 11.73
C SER A 18 9.33 17.90 10.89
N GLN A 19 8.87 16.72 11.34
CA GLN A 19 8.51 15.71 10.34
C GLN A 19 7.30 16.31 9.62
N SER A 20 7.56 16.90 8.45
CA SER A 20 6.51 17.44 7.58
C SER A 20 5.45 16.35 7.41
N ALA A 21 4.17 16.69 7.62
CA ALA A 21 3.05 15.79 7.39
C ALA A 21 2.85 15.40 5.91
N GLU A 22 3.79 15.78 5.07
CA GLU A 22 3.79 15.68 3.62
C GLU A 22 4.80 14.63 3.15
N LEU A 23 4.48 14.00 2.03
CA LEU A 23 5.35 13.04 1.37
C LEU A 23 6.59 13.74 0.82
N ASN A 24 7.76 13.14 1.03
CA ASN A 24 8.97 13.60 0.37
C ASN A 24 9.08 13.09 -1.07
N GLN A 25 9.97 13.68 -1.87
CA GLN A 25 10.12 13.33 -3.28
C GLN A 25 10.48 11.86 -3.52
N SER A 26 11.25 11.23 -2.62
CA SER A 26 11.59 9.82 -2.72
C SER A 26 10.36 8.93 -2.59
N GLN A 27 9.48 9.23 -1.63
CA GLN A 27 8.20 8.53 -1.47
C GLN A 27 7.27 8.74 -2.66
N ILE A 28 7.20 9.97 -3.19
CA ILE A 28 6.42 10.26 -4.39
C ILE A 28 6.93 9.44 -5.58
N ASN A 29 8.25 9.39 -5.79
CA ASN A 29 8.86 8.61 -6.86
C ASN A 29 8.57 7.11 -6.70
N TYR A 30 8.66 6.60 -5.47
CA TYR A 30 8.33 5.21 -5.15
C TYR A 30 6.85 4.90 -5.43
N ILE A 31 5.92 5.74 -5.00
CA ILE A 31 4.49 5.50 -5.27
C ILE A 31 4.20 5.56 -6.76
N ASN A 32 4.81 6.51 -7.49
CA ASN A 32 4.67 6.59 -8.94
C ASN A 32 5.21 5.35 -9.67
N SER A 33 6.26 4.70 -9.16
CA SER A 33 6.78 3.48 -9.78
C SER A 33 5.81 2.30 -9.68
N LEU A 34 4.86 2.33 -8.72
CA LEU A 34 3.81 1.31 -8.60
C LEU A 34 2.82 1.30 -9.77
N ARG A 35 2.88 2.29 -10.67
CA ARG A 35 2.01 2.36 -11.85
C ARG A 35 2.47 1.50 -13.02
N GLU A 36 3.75 1.15 -13.07
CA GLU A 36 4.34 0.35 -14.13
C GLU A 36 5.41 -0.56 -13.52
N LEU A 37 5.00 -1.79 -13.16
CA LEU A 37 5.87 -2.80 -12.58
C LEU A 37 6.00 -3.97 -13.54
N ASP A 38 7.18 -4.59 -13.60
CA ASP A 38 7.29 -5.95 -14.10
C ASP A 38 6.76 -6.96 -13.06
N LYS A 39 6.70 -8.24 -13.43
CA LYS A 39 6.15 -9.30 -12.58
C LYS A 39 6.92 -9.47 -11.26
N ASP A 40 8.24 -9.32 -11.29
CA ASP A 40 9.11 -9.51 -10.12
C ASP A 40 9.01 -8.31 -9.18
N ALA A 41 8.93 -7.10 -9.73
CA ALA A 41 8.71 -5.87 -8.98
C ALA A 41 7.32 -5.86 -8.32
N ALA A 42 6.27 -6.31 -9.02
CA ALA A 42 4.93 -6.50 -8.45
C ALA A 42 4.96 -7.49 -7.28
N LYS A 43 5.66 -8.62 -7.44
CA LYS A 43 5.83 -9.59 -6.36
C LYS A 43 6.63 -9.01 -5.18
N LYS A 44 7.72 -8.29 -5.43
CA LYS A 44 8.54 -7.66 -4.38
C LYS A 44 7.72 -6.63 -3.58
N PHE A 45 6.95 -5.80 -4.27
CA PHE A 45 6.05 -4.86 -3.61
C PHE A 45 5.04 -5.62 -2.74
N SER A 46 4.39 -6.62 -3.29
CA SER A 46 3.42 -7.46 -2.58
C SER A 46 4.03 -8.18 -1.36
N ASP A 47 5.23 -8.74 -1.48
CA ASP A 47 5.95 -9.36 -0.36
C ASP A 47 6.28 -8.32 0.73
N SER A 48 6.62 -7.08 0.35
CA SER A 48 6.87 -5.99 1.31
C SER A 48 5.63 -5.67 2.16
N ILE A 49 4.43 -5.75 1.58
CA ILE A 49 3.17 -5.58 2.32
C ILE A 49 3.07 -6.65 3.40
N ALA A 50 3.13 -7.91 2.98
CA ALA A 50 3.00 -9.07 3.87
C ALA A 50 4.05 -9.08 4.99
N ASN A 51 5.27 -8.59 4.71
CA ASN A 51 6.36 -8.50 5.67
C ASN A 51 6.22 -7.32 6.65
N THR A 52 5.55 -6.24 6.25
CA THR A 52 5.31 -5.04 7.07
C THR A 52 4.06 -5.16 7.93
N SER A 53 3.18 -6.11 7.60
CA SER A 53 1.98 -6.42 8.37
C SER A 53 2.27 -6.88 9.81
N LYS A 54 1.30 -6.64 10.70
CA LYS A 54 1.37 -7.09 12.09
C LYS A 54 1.38 -8.63 12.18
N THR A 55 0.48 -9.27 11.45
CA THR A 55 0.39 -10.72 11.35
C THR A 55 1.52 -11.24 10.46
N LYS A 56 2.11 -12.38 10.83
CA LYS A 56 3.11 -13.05 9.99
C LYS A 56 2.40 -13.81 8.88
N TYR A 57 2.61 -13.38 7.66
CA TYR A 57 2.01 -13.96 6.46
C TYR A 57 3.00 -14.84 5.70
N LYS A 58 2.47 -15.85 5.01
CA LYS A 58 3.19 -16.63 4.00
C LYS A 58 2.45 -16.52 2.67
N PHE A 59 3.20 -16.49 1.58
CA PHE A 59 2.63 -16.55 0.25
C PHE A 59 1.82 -17.83 0.07
N LEU A 60 0.59 -17.69 -0.43
CA LEU A 60 -0.31 -18.82 -0.69
C LEU A 60 -0.39 -19.12 -2.19
N GLN A 61 -0.75 -18.12 -2.99
CA GLN A 61 -0.97 -18.33 -4.43
C GLN A 61 -0.98 -17.05 -5.25
N VAL A 62 -0.81 -17.23 -6.56
CA VAL A 62 -1.22 -16.25 -7.58
C VAL A 62 -2.62 -16.61 -8.06
N ARG A 63 -3.54 -15.65 -8.11
CA ARG A 63 -4.84 -15.78 -8.79
C ARG A 63 -4.89 -14.85 -9.98
N ASN A 64 -5.64 -15.28 -10.99
CA ASN A 64 -6.08 -14.42 -12.08
C ASN A 64 -7.61 -14.36 -12.06
N THR A 65 -8.18 -13.22 -12.44
CA THR A 65 -9.63 -13.12 -12.67
C THR A 65 -10.02 -13.90 -13.93
N LEU A 66 -11.33 -14.12 -14.13
CA LEU A 66 -11.85 -14.78 -15.34
C LEU A 66 -11.39 -14.09 -16.63
N LEU A 67 -11.33 -12.76 -16.61
CA LEU A 67 -10.85 -11.94 -17.73
C LEU A 67 -9.31 -11.82 -17.77
N LYS A 68 -8.59 -12.43 -16.82
CA LYS A 68 -7.13 -12.34 -16.62
C LYS A 68 -6.58 -10.91 -16.60
N SER A 69 -7.45 -9.95 -16.35
CA SER A 69 -7.11 -8.52 -16.27
C SER A 69 -6.44 -8.17 -14.95
N HIS A 70 -6.55 -9.03 -13.95
CA HIS A 70 -5.91 -8.83 -12.66
C HIS A 70 -4.92 -9.94 -12.34
N TYR A 71 -3.79 -9.52 -11.78
CA TYR A 71 -2.77 -10.35 -11.17
C TYR A 71 -2.87 -10.17 -9.66
N ILE A 72 -3.25 -11.23 -8.95
CA ILE A 72 -3.54 -11.17 -7.52
C ILE A 72 -2.53 -12.05 -6.79
N LEU A 73 -1.74 -11.47 -5.90
CA LEU A 73 -0.89 -12.22 -4.99
C LEU A 73 -1.57 -12.34 -3.64
N ARG A 74 -1.86 -13.59 -3.23
CA ARG A 74 -2.53 -13.90 -1.98
C ARG A 74 -1.55 -14.40 -0.93
N TYR A 75 -1.71 -13.90 0.28
CA TYR A 75 -0.97 -14.33 1.46
C TYR A 75 -1.93 -14.74 2.56
N ILE A 76 -1.52 -15.72 3.37
CA ILE A 76 -2.31 -16.28 4.47
C ILE A 76 -1.49 -16.29 5.76
N PRO A 77 -2.11 -16.15 6.95
CA PRO A 77 -1.36 -16.20 8.20
C PRO A 77 -0.54 -17.49 8.29
N ALA A 78 0.71 -17.36 8.73
CA ALA A 78 1.71 -18.43 8.70
C ALA A 78 1.30 -19.67 9.51
N GLU A 79 0.50 -19.46 10.56
CA GLU A 79 0.00 -20.47 11.50
C GLU A 79 -1.37 -21.05 11.09
N THR A 80 -1.88 -20.72 9.89
CA THR A 80 -3.15 -21.28 9.43
C THR A 80 -3.00 -22.75 9.04
N GLU A 81 -3.69 -23.63 9.77
CA GLU A 81 -3.83 -25.05 9.43
C GLU A 81 -4.76 -25.26 8.23
N GLY A 82 -4.43 -26.24 7.38
CA GLY A 82 -5.22 -26.59 6.21
C GLY A 82 -5.38 -25.44 5.22
N LYS A 83 -4.35 -24.60 5.06
CA LYS A 83 -4.32 -23.41 4.21
C LYS A 83 -4.72 -23.70 2.75
N GLU A 84 -4.52 -24.93 2.30
CA GLU A 84 -4.86 -25.42 0.96
C GLU A 84 -6.35 -25.27 0.66
N LYS A 85 -7.22 -25.27 1.67
CA LYS A 85 -8.66 -25.05 1.48
C LYS A 85 -9.02 -23.63 1.03
N TYR A 86 -8.11 -22.68 1.19
CA TYR A 86 -8.30 -21.28 0.78
C TYR A 86 -7.76 -20.99 -0.62
N ILE A 87 -7.19 -22.01 -1.29
CA ILE A 87 -6.82 -21.93 -2.70
C ILE A 87 -8.10 -21.71 -3.50
N ASP A 88 -8.14 -20.60 -4.22
CA ASP A 88 -9.25 -20.16 -5.07
C ASP A 88 -10.60 -19.96 -4.40
N ARG A 89 -10.64 -19.95 -3.06
CA ARG A 89 -11.84 -19.65 -2.25
C ARG A 89 -11.76 -18.28 -1.58
N SER A 90 -12.83 -17.83 -0.94
CA SER A 90 -12.79 -16.63 -0.11
C SER A 90 -11.90 -16.84 1.12
N CYS A 91 -11.24 -15.79 1.60
CA CYS A 91 -10.36 -15.84 2.76
C CYS A 91 -10.30 -14.48 3.47
N GLU A 92 -11.11 -14.29 4.50
CA GLU A 92 -11.17 -13.03 5.26
C GLU A 92 -9.91 -12.75 6.10
N GLN A 93 -9.10 -13.78 6.35
CA GLN A 93 -7.84 -13.64 7.07
C GLN A 93 -6.65 -13.43 6.13
N CYS A 94 -6.86 -13.44 4.81
CA CYS A 94 -5.79 -13.28 3.84
C CYS A 94 -5.51 -11.80 3.54
N ILE A 95 -4.33 -11.55 2.98
CA ILE A 95 -4.02 -10.32 2.25
C ILE A 95 -4.06 -10.65 0.77
N ASP A 96 -4.86 -9.89 0.02
CA ASP A 96 -4.82 -9.89 -1.44
C ASP A 96 -4.21 -8.58 -1.92
N VAL A 97 -3.07 -8.66 -2.60
CA VAL A 97 -2.45 -7.54 -3.32
C VAL A 97 -2.77 -7.69 -4.80
N ILE A 98 -3.48 -6.71 -5.34
CA ILE A 98 -4.15 -6.77 -6.63
C ILE A 98 -3.52 -5.75 -7.57
N PHE A 99 -3.19 -6.21 -8.77
CA PHE A 99 -2.65 -5.39 -9.86
C PHE A 99 -3.51 -5.55 -11.11
N VAL A 100 -3.69 -4.47 -11.88
CA VAL A 100 -4.20 -4.53 -13.25
C VAL A 100 -3.05 -4.89 -14.19
N LYS A 101 -3.26 -5.92 -15.02
CA LYS A 101 -2.33 -6.37 -16.04
C LYS A 101 -2.59 -5.65 -17.36
N TYR A 102 -1.55 -5.12 -17.99
CA TYR A 102 -1.60 -4.55 -19.34
C TYR A 102 -0.37 -4.94 -20.17
N VAL A 103 -0.44 -4.72 -21.48
CA VAL A 103 0.64 -5.03 -22.42
C VAL A 103 1.10 -3.75 -23.10
N LYS A 104 2.41 -3.51 -23.12
CA LYS A 104 3.03 -2.33 -23.72
C LYS A 104 3.84 -2.74 -24.95
N GLY A 105 3.79 -1.92 -26.00
CA GLY A 105 4.56 -2.16 -27.23
C GLY A 105 4.02 -3.30 -28.12
N ALA A 106 2.80 -3.78 -27.89
CA ALA A 106 2.17 -4.75 -28.79
C ALA A 106 1.71 -4.08 -30.10
N ASN A 107 1.91 -4.77 -31.21
CA ASN A 107 1.35 -4.41 -32.51
C ASN A 107 0.83 -5.68 -33.20
N PRO A 108 -0.48 -5.99 -33.06
CA PRO A 108 -1.06 -7.20 -33.63
C PRO A 108 -0.91 -7.29 -35.15
N SER A 109 -1.01 -6.16 -35.86
CA SER A 109 -0.87 -6.09 -37.32
C SER A 109 0.54 -6.42 -37.80
N LEU A 110 1.55 -6.25 -36.94
CA LEU A 110 2.95 -6.61 -37.20
C LEU A 110 3.38 -7.88 -36.44
N GLU A 111 2.44 -8.60 -35.82
CA GLU A 111 2.71 -9.78 -34.99
C GLU A 111 3.66 -9.52 -33.79
N ILE A 112 3.79 -8.27 -33.35
CA ILE A 112 4.60 -7.90 -32.19
C ILE A 112 3.77 -8.10 -30.91
N LYS A 113 4.22 -8.99 -30.02
CA LYS A 113 3.49 -9.39 -28.82
C LYS A 113 3.47 -8.36 -27.69
N GLY A 114 4.46 -7.47 -27.62
CA GLY A 114 4.65 -6.54 -26.51
C GLY A 114 5.13 -7.22 -25.21
N GLU A 115 5.29 -6.43 -24.16
CA GLU A 115 5.73 -6.86 -22.84
C GLU A 115 4.62 -6.62 -21.79
N GLU A 116 4.50 -7.54 -20.83
CA GLU A 116 3.48 -7.49 -19.78
C GLU A 116 3.93 -6.62 -18.60
N PHE A 117 3.07 -5.70 -18.19
CA PHE A 117 3.27 -4.81 -17.05
C PHE A 117 2.08 -4.86 -16.10
N TYR A 118 2.30 -4.39 -14.87
CA TYR A 118 1.35 -4.43 -13.78
C TYR A 118 1.24 -3.04 -13.12
N PHE A 119 0.02 -2.53 -13.06
CA PHE A 119 -0.34 -1.33 -12.32
C PHE A 119 -0.94 -1.74 -10.98
N PHE A 120 -0.45 -1.20 -9.86
CA PHE A 120 -1.07 -1.41 -8.55
C PHE A 120 -2.51 -0.93 -8.55
N ASP A 121 -3.47 -1.80 -8.25
CA ASP A 121 -4.88 -1.45 -8.14
C ASP A 121 -5.27 -1.25 -6.67
N LYS A 122 -5.09 -2.31 -5.86
CA LYS A 122 -5.49 -2.28 -4.46
C LYS A 122 -4.88 -3.36 -3.60
N ILE A 123 -5.06 -3.19 -2.29
CA ILE A 123 -4.81 -4.20 -1.26
C ILE A 123 -6.07 -4.36 -0.42
N GLU A 124 -6.46 -5.60 -0.18
CA GLU A 124 -7.55 -5.96 0.75
C GLU A 124 -6.96 -6.75 1.93
N ALA A 125 -7.15 -6.23 3.14
CA ALA A 125 -6.63 -6.85 4.36
C ALA A 125 -7.32 -6.30 5.62
N LYS A 126 -7.08 -6.93 6.78
CA LYS A 126 -7.51 -6.37 8.07
C LYS A 126 -6.79 -5.04 8.36
N PHE A 127 -7.47 -4.11 9.02
CA PHE A 127 -6.92 -2.79 9.35
C PHE A 127 -5.50 -2.83 9.93
N LEU A 128 -5.28 -3.63 10.98
CA LEU A 128 -3.99 -3.67 11.68
C LEU A 128 -2.85 -4.24 10.83
N ASP A 129 -3.17 -5.01 9.79
CA ASP A 129 -2.19 -5.55 8.86
C ASP A 129 -1.89 -4.59 7.70
N LEU A 130 -2.86 -3.74 7.34
CA LEU A 130 -2.75 -2.79 6.23
C LEU A 130 -2.28 -1.39 6.66
N PHE A 131 -2.66 -0.94 7.85
CA PHE A 131 -2.28 0.37 8.36
C PHE A 131 -0.75 0.63 8.38
N PRO A 132 0.12 -0.34 8.70
CA PRO A 132 1.57 -0.13 8.65
C PRO A 132 2.07 0.35 7.28
N ILE A 133 1.58 -0.21 6.17
CA ILE A 133 2.01 0.25 4.85
C ILE A 133 1.39 1.60 4.49
N TRP A 134 0.13 1.83 4.85
CA TRP A 134 -0.51 3.14 4.67
C TRP A 134 0.34 4.23 5.32
N LYS A 135 0.72 4.02 6.58
CA LYS A 135 1.56 4.95 7.32
C LYS A 135 2.96 5.09 6.70
N LEU A 136 3.63 3.97 6.42
CA LEU A 136 5.03 4.00 5.97
C LEU A 136 5.20 4.65 4.59
N VAL A 137 4.32 4.30 3.64
CA VAL A 137 4.50 4.65 2.23
C VAL A 137 3.66 5.87 1.85
N PHE A 138 2.38 5.88 2.22
CA PHE A 138 1.39 6.80 1.65
C PHE A 138 1.10 8.01 2.55
N LYS A 139 1.12 7.84 3.87
CA LYS A 139 0.72 8.89 4.83
C LYS A 139 1.50 8.75 6.16
N PRO A 140 2.75 9.25 6.26
CA PRO A 140 3.59 9.13 7.47
C PRO A 140 2.96 9.69 8.75
N ALA A 141 2.17 10.75 8.61
CA ALA A 141 1.45 11.39 9.72
C ALA A 141 0.15 10.68 10.11
N ALA A 142 -0.22 9.57 9.45
CA ALA A 142 -1.46 8.86 9.74
C ALA A 142 -1.49 8.35 11.18
N ASP A 143 -2.66 8.53 11.80
CA ASP A 143 -2.97 8.05 13.14
C ASP A 143 -4.05 6.97 13.07
N ALA A 144 -3.79 5.83 13.71
CA ALA A 144 -4.67 4.68 13.63
C ALA A 144 -6.02 4.95 14.31
N ILE A 145 -6.00 5.64 15.45
CA ILE A 145 -7.18 5.90 16.28
C ILE A 145 -8.11 6.85 15.52
N LYS A 146 -7.58 7.98 15.04
CA LYS A 146 -8.33 8.97 14.25
C LYS A 146 -8.99 8.35 13.02
N LEU A 147 -8.31 7.43 12.34
CA LEU A 147 -8.86 6.76 11.16
C LEU A 147 -10.05 5.84 11.49
N THR A 148 -10.07 5.24 12.68
CA THR A 148 -11.10 4.28 13.09
C THR A 148 -12.27 4.88 13.88
N GLU A 149 -12.10 6.03 14.52
CA GLU A 149 -13.12 6.65 15.40
C GLU A 149 -14.26 7.38 14.66
N GLY A 150 -14.46 7.13 13.36
CA GLY A 150 -15.65 7.57 12.63
C GLY A 150 -15.75 9.07 12.33
N HIS A 151 -14.79 9.88 12.77
CA HIS A 151 -14.65 11.24 12.29
C HIS A 151 -14.16 11.18 10.82
N ASN A 152 -15.00 11.59 9.87
CA ASN A 152 -14.68 11.64 8.44
C ASN A 152 -13.59 12.70 8.17
N TYR A 153 -12.35 12.36 8.49
CA TYR A 153 -11.19 13.12 8.04
C TYR A 153 -10.73 12.54 6.71
N ASP A 154 -11.39 12.97 5.62
CA ASP A 154 -11.00 12.62 4.25
C ASP A 154 -9.50 12.87 4.01
N SER A 155 -8.92 13.89 4.68
CA SER A 155 -7.49 14.23 4.62
C SER A 155 -6.53 13.14 5.12
N ASP A 156 -7.00 12.22 5.99
CA ASP A 156 -6.19 11.14 6.54
C ASP A 156 -6.37 9.81 5.79
N ARG A 157 -7.46 9.71 5.00
CA ARG A 157 -7.81 8.54 4.20
C ARG A 157 -7.44 8.70 2.73
N ILE A 158 -7.20 9.92 2.27
CA ILE A 158 -6.98 10.21 0.86
C ILE A 158 -5.63 10.92 0.69
N ILE A 159 -4.87 10.47 -0.30
CA ILE A 159 -3.76 11.25 -0.84
C ILE A 159 -3.90 11.36 -2.36
N LYS A 160 -3.39 12.46 -2.91
CA LYS A 160 -3.32 12.67 -4.35
C LYS A 160 -1.87 12.84 -4.74
N ILE A 161 -1.43 12.04 -5.71
CA ILE A 161 -0.09 12.12 -6.27
C ILE A 161 -0.26 12.18 -7.77
N ASN A 162 0.09 13.32 -8.36
CA ASN A 162 -0.18 13.62 -9.76
C ASN A 162 -1.68 13.42 -10.06
N ASP A 163 -2.00 12.63 -11.09
CA ASP A 163 -3.37 12.33 -11.53
C ASP A 163 -3.97 11.08 -10.86
N THR A 164 -3.32 10.52 -9.83
CA THR A 164 -3.78 9.30 -9.14
C THR A 164 -4.18 9.62 -7.71
N GLU A 165 -5.39 9.19 -7.34
CA GLU A 165 -5.89 9.26 -5.97
C GLU A 165 -5.72 7.91 -5.28
N TYR A 166 -5.14 7.91 -4.08
CA TYR A 166 -5.06 6.72 -3.24
C TYR A 166 -5.96 6.88 -2.02
N THR A 167 -6.80 5.87 -1.78
CA THR A 167 -7.78 5.87 -0.69
C THR A 167 -7.51 4.72 0.27
N PHE A 168 -7.61 4.99 1.57
CA PHE A 168 -7.49 4.03 2.66
C PHE A 168 -8.77 4.05 3.49
N LYS A 169 -9.64 3.07 3.26
CA LYS A 169 -10.98 3.05 3.84
C LYS A 169 -11.43 1.64 4.17
N ASN A 170 -12.41 1.55 5.06
CA ASN A 170 -13.08 0.31 5.35
C ASN A 170 -13.93 -0.13 4.14
N TYR A 171 -13.84 -1.40 3.76
CA TYR A 171 -14.50 -1.92 2.55
C TYR A 171 -16.02 -1.86 2.64
N ASN A 172 -16.56 -2.20 3.81
CA ASN A 172 -17.98 -2.14 4.16
C ASN A 172 -18.09 -2.05 5.69
N SER A 173 -19.02 -1.24 6.23
CA SER A 173 -19.16 -0.94 7.66
C SER A 173 -19.20 -2.18 8.57
N ASP A 174 -19.71 -3.29 8.05
CA ASP A 174 -19.88 -4.55 8.78
C ASP A 174 -18.69 -5.50 8.61
N SER A 175 -17.64 -5.09 7.89
CA SER A 175 -16.48 -5.88 7.55
C SER A 175 -15.22 -5.37 8.26
N PRO A 176 -14.40 -6.25 8.87
CA PRO A 176 -13.10 -5.87 9.41
C PRO A 176 -12.07 -5.59 8.30
N ILE A 177 -12.43 -5.78 7.03
CA ILE A 177 -11.56 -5.59 5.87
C ILE A 177 -11.50 -4.13 5.48
N TRP A 178 -10.29 -3.67 5.28
CA TRP A 178 -9.93 -2.37 4.76
C TRP A 178 -9.31 -2.52 3.40
N GLU A 179 -9.45 -1.48 2.60
CA GLU A 179 -8.93 -1.37 1.26
C GLU A 179 -7.97 -0.18 1.19
N LEU A 180 -6.79 -0.42 0.62
CA LEU A 180 -5.91 0.62 0.09
C LEU A 180 -6.02 0.54 -1.43
N LYS A 181 -6.60 1.55 -2.08
CA LYS A 181 -6.92 1.50 -3.50
C LYS A 181 -6.48 2.75 -4.25
N SER A 182 -5.94 2.57 -5.45
CA SER A 182 -5.71 3.62 -6.45
C SER A 182 -6.95 3.84 -7.34
N TRP A 183 -7.22 5.08 -7.69
CA TRP A 183 -8.27 5.49 -8.64
C TRP A 183 -7.68 6.15 -9.89
#